data_AF-A0A1C4YXX5-F1
#
_entry.id   AF-A0A1C4YXX5-F1
#
_cell.length_a   1.000
_cell.length_b   1.000
_cell.length_c   1.000
_cell.angle_alpha   90.00
_cell.angle_beta   90.00
_cell.angle_gamma   90.00
#
_symmetry.space_group_name_H-M   'P 1'
#
loop_
_entity.id
_entity.type
_entity.pdbx_description
1 polymer ?
#
loop_
_entity_poly.entity_id
_entity_poly.type
_entity_poly.pdbx_seq_one_letter_code
_entity_poly.pdbx_strand_id
1 'polypeptide(L)'
;MKQERVHVVAGNAFAVSDAHGDMEVDPRTPVGLFSFDTRFISRWVLTIDGQRLHALSRDDMTYFETRFFLVPGTASHYVDADVSVIRHRSIDDSFTEQLTVLNHSAAPADFVLRMEVGADFADTSEIRSPTPRRVTTAASPPDGVLRLRYERERASPGRRPSPAPHRPTSTRAASPIGSPYRRTGSGSRTCTSA
;
A
#
# COMPACT_ATOMS: atom_id res chain seq x y z
N MET A 1 2.42 16.53 6.86
CA MET A 1 2.85 15.64 7.96
C MET A 1 3.19 14.29 7.37
N LYS A 2 4.31 13.68 7.76
CA LYS A 2 4.67 12.33 7.33
C LYS A 2 3.76 11.35 8.07
N GLN A 3 2.94 10.57 7.34
CA GLN A 3 2.13 9.53 7.99
C GLN A 3 3.07 8.53 8.64
N GLU A 4 2.86 8.25 9.92
CA GLU A 4 3.57 7.21 10.64
C GLU A 4 3.25 5.85 9.99
N ARG A 5 4.27 4.98 9.93
CA ARG A 5 4.18 3.66 9.33
C ARG A 5 4.53 2.61 10.36
N VAL A 6 3.79 1.51 10.32
CA VAL A 6 4.01 0.35 11.18
C VAL A 6 4.50 -0.79 10.33
N HIS A 7 5.57 -1.42 10.79
CA HIS A 7 6.26 -2.51 10.12
C HIS A 7 6.17 -3.75 11.00
N VAL A 8 5.65 -4.83 10.43
CA VAL A 8 5.66 -6.16 11.04
C VAL A 8 6.41 -7.07 10.09
N VAL A 9 7.41 -7.80 10.57
CA VAL A 9 8.37 -8.53 9.72
C VAL A 9 8.62 -9.91 10.30
N ALA A 10 8.60 -10.94 9.46
CA ALA A 10 9.05 -12.28 9.81
C ALA A 10 9.73 -12.93 8.60
N GLY A 11 11.04 -13.18 8.72
CA GLY A 11 11.85 -13.75 7.64
C GLY A 11 11.80 -12.89 6.37
N ASN A 12 11.20 -13.43 5.32
CA ASN A 12 11.03 -12.78 4.02
C ASN A 12 9.66 -12.12 3.81
N ALA A 13 8.76 -12.25 4.79
CA ALA A 13 7.44 -11.63 4.78
C ALA A 13 7.45 -10.35 5.62
N PHE A 14 6.80 -9.31 5.11
CA PHE A 14 6.64 -8.07 5.87
C PHE A 14 5.34 -7.35 5.51
N ALA A 15 4.69 -6.76 6.50
CA ALA A 15 3.53 -5.91 6.35
C ALA A 15 3.91 -4.46 6.67
N VAL A 16 3.46 -3.53 5.83
CA VAL A 16 3.57 -2.09 6.04
C VAL A 16 2.17 -1.51 6.03
N SER A 17 1.79 -0.86 7.13
CA SER A 17 0.50 -0.19 7.30
C SER A 17 0.67 1.24 7.80
N ASP A 18 -0.43 1.98 7.87
CA ASP A 18 -0.48 3.22 8.66
C ASP A 18 -0.49 2.94 10.18
N ALA A 19 -0.57 4.01 10.97
CA ALA A 19 -0.59 3.98 12.44
C ALA A 19 -1.80 3.27 13.05
N HIS A 20 -2.86 3.03 12.28
CA HIS A 20 -4.09 2.36 12.72
C HIS A 20 -4.19 0.92 12.20
N GLY A 21 -3.13 0.45 11.54
CA GLY A 21 -3.02 -0.89 10.99
C GLY A 21 -3.59 -1.02 9.58
N ASP A 22 -4.10 0.04 8.95
CA ASP A 22 -4.69 -0.08 7.62
C ASP A 22 -3.66 -0.05 6.50
N MET A 23 -3.96 -0.82 5.47
CA MET A 23 -3.18 -0.85 4.23
C MET A 23 -4.01 -0.25 3.11
N GLU A 24 -3.57 0.88 2.59
CA GLU A 24 -4.12 1.52 1.39
C GLU A 24 -2.97 1.89 0.47
N VAL A 25 -3.15 1.67 -0.83
CA VAL A 25 -2.10 1.97 -1.82
C VAL A 25 -1.72 3.45 -1.75
N ASP A 26 -0.46 3.71 -1.40
CA ASP A 26 0.14 5.05 -1.42
C ASP A 26 1.17 5.13 -2.57
N PRO A 27 1.03 6.07 -3.52
CA PRO A 27 2.02 6.28 -4.58
C PRO A 27 3.43 6.62 -4.07
N ARG A 28 3.55 7.11 -2.82
CA ARG A 28 4.80 7.63 -2.26
C ARG A 28 5.57 6.58 -1.45
N THR A 29 4.89 5.57 -0.93
CA THR A 29 5.52 4.54 -0.08
C THR A 29 4.86 3.19 -0.28
N PRO A 30 5.64 2.10 -0.29
CA PRO A 30 5.06 0.76 -0.34
C PRO A 30 4.24 0.51 0.94
N VAL A 31 2.96 0.23 0.75
CA VAL A 31 1.99 -0.18 1.78
C VAL A 31 1.37 -1.49 1.31
N GLY A 32 1.20 -2.45 2.23
CA GLY A 32 0.71 -3.79 1.92
C GLY A 32 1.41 -4.91 2.67
N LEU A 33 1.00 -6.15 2.39
CA LEU A 33 1.71 -7.37 2.78
C LEU A 33 2.56 -7.87 1.62
N PHE A 34 3.83 -8.12 1.90
CA PHE A 34 4.82 -8.54 0.92
C PHE A 34 5.46 -9.86 1.33
N SER A 35 5.81 -10.68 0.34
CA SER A 35 6.69 -11.84 0.50
C SER A 35 7.40 -12.10 -0.82
N PHE A 36 8.68 -12.49 -0.79
CA PHE A 36 9.48 -12.75 -1.99
C PHE A 36 9.34 -11.65 -3.07
N ASP A 37 9.49 -10.39 -2.68
CA ASP A 37 9.36 -9.21 -3.55
C ASP A 37 8.00 -9.03 -4.26
N THR A 38 6.95 -9.71 -3.81
CA THR A 38 5.58 -9.58 -4.35
C THR A 38 4.63 -9.04 -3.29
N ARG A 39 3.80 -8.05 -3.65
CA ARG A 39 2.69 -7.54 -2.81
C ARG A 39 1.47 -8.44 -2.92
N PHE A 40 1.21 -9.24 -1.89
CA PHE A 40 0.05 -10.12 -1.83
C PHE A 40 -1.21 -9.37 -1.39
N ILE A 41 -1.11 -8.43 -0.46
CA ILE A 41 -2.24 -7.61 0.00
C ILE A 41 -1.93 -6.15 -0.29
N SER A 42 -2.75 -5.51 -1.11
CA SER A 42 -2.67 -4.10 -1.49
C SER A 42 -3.71 -3.23 -0.78
N ARG A 43 -4.77 -3.85 -0.23
CA ARG A 43 -5.78 -3.20 0.59
C ARG A 43 -6.15 -4.07 1.78
N TRP A 44 -6.15 -3.47 2.97
CA TRP A 44 -6.51 -4.12 4.23
C TRP A 44 -7.05 -3.07 5.19
N VAL A 45 -8.33 -2.74 5.05
CA VAL A 45 -8.97 -1.58 5.70
C VAL A 45 -10.10 -2.04 6.60
N LEU A 46 -10.01 -1.71 7.89
CA LEU A 46 -11.03 -2.03 8.88
C LEU A 46 -11.96 -0.83 9.13
N THR A 47 -13.26 -1.09 9.16
CA THR A 47 -14.29 -0.12 9.55
C THR A 47 -15.31 -0.76 10.47
N ILE A 48 -15.89 0.06 11.35
CA ILE A 48 -17.06 -0.29 12.18
C ILE A 48 -18.16 0.73 11.88
N ASP A 49 -19.36 0.25 11.55
CA ASP A 49 -20.49 1.08 11.13
C ASP A 49 -20.15 2.07 10.00
N GLY A 50 -19.24 1.65 9.11
CA GLY A 50 -18.74 2.46 8.00
C GLY A 50 -17.73 3.56 8.39
N GLN A 51 -17.40 3.69 9.67
CA GLN A 51 -16.41 4.66 10.14
C GLN A 51 -15.00 4.08 10.14
N ARG A 52 -14.02 4.91 9.75
CA ARG A 52 -12.60 4.59 9.90
C ARG A 52 -12.24 4.61 11.39
N LEU A 53 -11.26 3.80 11.73
CA LEU A 53 -10.76 3.69 13.10
C LEU A 53 -9.55 4.61 13.30
N HIS A 54 -9.42 5.11 14.52
CA HIS A 54 -8.29 5.92 14.97
C HIS A 54 -7.60 5.23 16.13
N ALA A 55 -6.27 5.26 16.17
CA ALA A 55 -5.49 4.66 17.25
C ALA A 55 -5.43 5.62 18.43
N LEU A 56 -5.80 5.11 19.59
CA LEU A 56 -5.53 5.73 20.89
C LEU A 56 -4.09 5.42 21.31
N SER A 57 -3.64 4.20 21.04
CA SER A 57 -2.29 3.73 21.33
C SER A 57 -1.93 2.52 20.46
N ARG A 58 -0.65 2.20 20.44
CA ARG A 58 -0.09 1.00 19.82
C ARG A 58 0.89 0.36 20.80
N ASP A 59 0.92 -0.97 20.82
CA ASP A 59 1.88 -1.77 21.57
C ASP A 59 2.68 -2.64 20.59
N ASP A 60 3.96 -2.29 20.44
CA ASP A 60 4.91 -3.00 19.57
C ASP A 60 5.62 -4.07 20.39
N MET A 61 4.98 -5.23 20.53
CA MET A 61 5.45 -6.31 21.40
C MET A 61 6.75 -6.95 20.90
N THR A 62 6.81 -7.25 19.59
CA THR A 62 8.01 -7.79 18.92
C THR A 62 8.06 -7.28 17.48
N TYR A 63 9.14 -7.57 16.75
CA TYR A 63 9.24 -7.18 15.34
C TYR A 63 8.23 -7.91 14.43
N PHE A 64 7.65 -9.02 14.88
CA PHE A 64 6.69 -9.84 14.14
C PHE A 64 5.26 -9.75 14.70
N GLU A 65 5.00 -8.95 15.74
CA GLU A 65 3.69 -8.81 16.40
C GLU A 65 3.46 -7.37 16.88
N THR A 66 2.30 -6.80 16.58
CA THR A 66 1.88 -5.48 17.06
C THR A 66 0.39 -5.46 17.40
N ARG A 67 0.00 -4.62 18.36
CA ARG A 67 -1.40 -4.40 18.76
C ARG A 67 -1.78 -2.95 18.63
N PHE A 68 -2.91 -2.70 17.99
CA PHE A 68 -3.51 -1.38 17.87
C PHE A 68 -4.75 -1.29 18.76
N PHE A 69 -4.85 -0.23 19.55
CA PHE A 69 -6.03 0.08 20.36
C PHE A 69 -6.79 1.20 19.67
N LEU A 70 -7.97 0.86 19.16
CA LEU A 70 -8.67 1.66 18.17
C LEU A 70 -10.06 2.07 18.66
N VAL A 71 -10.53 3.23 18.20
CA VAL A 71 -11.91 3.71 18.37
C VAL A 71 -12.47 4.23 17.04
N PRO A 72 -13.79 4.16 16.81
CA PRO A 72 -14.40 4.78 15.63
C PRO A 72 -14.38 6.30 15.68
N GLY A 73 -14.29 6.92 14.49
CA GLY A 73 -14.41 8.36 14.32
C GLY A 73 -13.15 9.13 14.73
N THR A 74 -13.10 10.41 14.38
CA THR A 74 -11.93 11.25 14.65
C THR A 74 -11.70 11.42 16.14
N ALA A 75 -10.45 11.30 16.58
CA ALA A 75 -10.01 11.58 17.94
C ALA A 75 -10.20 13.08 18.30
N SER A 76 -11.44 13.53 18.45
CA SER A 76 -11.75 14.73 19.22
C SER A 76 -11.52 14.43 20.69
N HIS A 77 -11.07 15.42 21.46
CA HIS A 77 -10.61 15.29 22.85
C HIS A 77 -11.59 14.66 23.86
N TYR A 78 -12.79 14.29 23.41
CA TYR A 78 -13.74 13.42 24.08
C TYR A 78 -14.26 12.43 23.03
N VAL A 79 -13.62 11.26 22.90
CA VAL A 79 -14.29 10.12 22.28
C VAL A 79 -14.82 9.31 23.46
N ASP A 80 -16.06 9.59 23.86
CA ASP A 80 -16.83 8.68 24.70
C ASP A 80 -17.23 7.52 23.78
N ALA A 81 -16.24 6.69 23.44
CA ALA A 81 -16.42 5.60 22.52
C ALA A 81 -17.09 4.48 23.31
N ASP A 82 -18.39 4.31 23.12
CA ASP A 82 -19.14 3.13 23.58
C ASP A 82 -18.58 1.83 22.98
N VAL A 83 -17.66 1.92 22.02
CA VAL A 83 -16.98 0.78 21.41
C VAL A 83 -15.48 1.03 21.24
N SER A 84 -14.68 0.02 21.56
CA SER A 84 -13.26 -0.02 21.15
C SER A 84 -12.95 -1.30 20.39
N VAL A 85 -11.90 -1.23 19.57
CA VAL A 85 -11.39 -2.36 18.79
C VAL A 85 -9.93 -2.59 19.13
N ILE A 86 -9.58 -3.81 19.49
CA ILE A 86 -8.19 -4.24 19.59
C ILE A 86 -7.89 -5.02 18.32
N ARG A 87 -6.94 -4.52 17.54
CA ARG A 87 -6.41 -5.17 16.35
C ARG A 87 -5.05 -5.75 16.68
N HIS A 88 -4.96 -7.07 16.77
CA HIS A 88 -3.72 -7.77 17.03
C HIS A 88 -3.23 -8.40 15.73
N ARG A 89 -2.06 -7.95 15.25
CA ARG A 89 -1.46 -8.39 14.00
C ARG A 89 -0.16 -9.13 14.27
N SER A 90 -0.01 -10.29 13.66
CA SER A 90 1.23 -11.06 13.68
C SER A 90 1.60 -11.58 12.29
N ILE A 91 2.89 -11.80 12.07
CA ILE A 91 3.40 -12.56 10.94
C ILE A 91 4.26 -13.71 11.48
N ASP A 92 3.89 -14.92 11.13
CA ASP A 92 4.66 -16.14 11.35
C ASP A 92 4.78 -16.90 10.02
N ASP A 93 4.30 -18.15 9.97
CA ASP A 93 4.04 -18.88 8.72
C ASP A 93 2.90 -18.24 7.91
N SER A 94 2.13 -17.34 8.53
CA SER A 94 0.97 -16.67 7.98
C SER A 94 0.90 -15.20 8.42
N PHE A 95 0.21 -14.36 7.65
CA PHE A 95 -0.24 -13.06 8.13
C PHE A 95 -1.58 -13.24 8.84
N THR A 96 -1.60 -13.04 10.15
CA THR A 96 -2.78 -13.22 10.98
C THR A 96 -3.20 -11.90 11.60
N GLU A 97 -4.51 -11.66 11.62
CA GLU A 97 -5.11 -10.54 12.31
C GLU A 97 -6.29 -10.98 13.15
N GLN A 98 -6.21 -10.75 14.45
CA GLN A 98 -7.27 -10.99 15.42
C GLN A 98 -7.92 -9.66 15.80
N LEU A 99 -9.23 -9.59 15.65
CA LEU A 99 -10.04 -8.42 15.97
C LEU A 99 -10.90 -8.71 17.19
N THR A 100 -10.74 -7.89 18.23
CA THR A 100 -11.59 -7.92 19.43
C THR A 100 -12.38 -6.63 19.49
N VAL A 101 -13.71 -6.72 19.47
CA VAL A 101 -14.61 -5.57 19.62
C VAL A 101 -15.18 -5.57 21.03
N LEU A 102 -15.06 -4.45 21.72
CA LEU A 102 -15.51 -4.28 23.11
C LEU A 102 -16.61 -3.22 23.15
N ASN A 103 -17.80 -3.59 23.61
CA ASN A 103 -18.87 -2.66 23.95
C ASN A 103 -18.69 -2.18 25.39
N HIS A 104 -18.53 -0.87 25.59
CA HIS A 104 -18.37 -0.22 26.89
C HIS A 104 -19.66 0.41 27.40
N SER A 105 -20.74 0.38 26.61
CA SER A 105 -22.04 0.90 27.03
C SER A 105 -22.75 -0.05 28.01
N ALA A 106 -23.73 0.49 28.74
CA ALA A 106 -24.54 -0.28 29.68
C ALA A 106 -25.61 -1.17 29.00
N ALA A 107 -25.78 -1.06 27.68
CA ALA A 107 -26.81 -1.75 26.92
C ALA A 107 -26.19 -2.64 25.81
N PRO A 108 -26.89 -3.69 25.36
CA PRO A 108 -26.51 -4.39 24.14
C PRO A 108 -26.44 -3.43 22.95
N ALA A 109 -25.44 -3.61 22.10
CA ALA A 109 -25.23 -2.79 20.90
C ALA A 109 -24.94 -3.70 19.70
N ASP A 110 -25.44 -3.29 18.54
CA ASP A 110 -25.21 -3.95 17.25
C ASP A 110 -24.14 -3.18 16.48
N PHE A 111 -23.13 -3.88 15.96
CA PHE A 111 -22.05 -3.29 15.17
C PHE A 111 -21.88 -4.01 13.84
N VAL A 112 -21.64 -3.25 12.78
CA VAL A 112 -21.25 -3.78 11.47
C VAL A 112 -19.74 -3.63 11.30
N LEU A 113 -19.02 -4.74 11.50
CA LEU A 113 -17.59 -4.80 11.22
C LEU A 113 -17.36 -5.14 9.74
N ARG A 114 -16.55 -4.33 9.04
CA ARG A 114 -16.20 -4.56 7.63
C ARG A 114 -14.70 -4.47 7.42
N MET A 115 -14.15 -5.53 6.83
CA MET A 115 -12.79 -5.59 6.32
C MET A 115 -12.82 -5.48 4.79
N GLU A 116 -12.15 -4.46 4.24
CA GLU A 116 -11.92 -4.36 2.81
C GLU A 116 -10.56 -4.97 2.47
N VAL A 117 -10.58 -6.00 1.63
CA VAL A 117 -9.39 -6.76 1.24
C VAL A 117 -9.16 -6.61 -0.26
N GLY A 118 -7.92 -6.32 -0.65
CA GLY A 118 -7.50 -6.23 -2.03
C GLY A 118 -6.11 -6.82 -2.22
N ALA A 119 -5.88 -7.37 -3.40
CA ALA A 119 -4.59 -7.91 -3.84
C ALA A 119 -4.29 -7.40 -5.25
N ASP A 120 -3.02 -7.18 -5.55
CA ASP A 120 -2.57 -6.81 -6.89
C ASP A 120 -1.37 -7.61 -7.40
N PHE A 121 -0.71 -8.39 -6.54
CA PHE A 121 0.45 -9.23 -6.88
C PHE A 121 1.55 -8.45 -7.58
N ALA A 122 1.73 -7.19 -7.19
CA ALA A 122 2.72 -6.29 -7.76
C ALA A 122 4.11 -6.59 -7.23
N ASP A 123 5.11 -6.69 -8.12
CA ASP A 123 6.51 -6.82 -7.69
C ASP A 123 6.98 -5.51 -7.02
N THR A 124 7.92 -5.59 -6.07
CA THR A 124 8.40 -4.40 -5.34
C THR A 124 8.96 -3.31 -6.27
N SER A 125 9.55 -3.72 -7.39
CA SER A 125 10.11 -2.82 -8.41
C SER A 125 9.06 -2.00 -9.16
N GLU A 126 7.80 -2.43 -9.17
CA GLU A 126 6.72 -1.78 -9.92
C GLU A 126 5.68 -1.08 -9.04
N ILE A 127 5.79 -1.10 -7.70
CA ILE A 127 4.79 -0.50 -6.79
C ILE A 127 4.49 0.97 -7.12
N ARG A 128 5.46 1.72 -7.63
CA ARG A 128 5.26 3.13 -8.03
C ARG A 128 4.41 3.29 -9.29
N SER A 129 4.37 2.27 -10.14
CA SER A 129 3.64 2.24 -11.40
C SER A 129 3.24 0.79 -11.74
N PRO A 130 2.33 0.18 -10.96
CA PRO A 130 2.03 -1.23 -11.08
C PRO A 130 1.33 -1.51 -12.40
N THR A 131 1.70 -2.62 -13.05
CA THR A 131 1.02 -3.06 -14.26
C THR A 131 -0.32 -3.69 -13.86
N PRO A 132 -1.44 -3.35 -14.52
CA PRO A 132 -2.72 -3.99 -14.24
C PRO A 132 -2.62 -5.51 -14.41
N ARG A 133 -2.95 -6.26 -13.35
CA ARG A 133 -3.05 -7.72 -13.36
C ARG A 133 -4.50 -8.14 -13.24
N ARG A 134 -4.87 -9.23 -13.93
CA ARG A 134 -6.18 -9.86 -13.77
C ARG A 134 -6.15 -10.71 -12.50
N VAL A 135 -6.63 -10.12 -11.40
CA VAL A 135 -6.87 -10.84 -10.15
C VAL A 135 -8.29 -11.41 -10.18
N THR A 136 -8.41 -12.71 -9.95
CA THR A 136 -9.72 -13.36 -9.77
C THR A 136 -10.06 -13.43 -8.29
N THR A 137 -11.28 -13.03 -7.96
CA THR A 137 -11.81 -13.03 -6.59
C THR A 137 -12.93 -14.05 -6.49
N ALA A 138 -12.84 -14.96 -5.52
CA ALA A 138 -13.89 -15.92 -5.21
C ALA A 138 -14.16 -15.92 -3.70
N ALA A 139 -15.39 -15.62 -3.30
CA ALA A 139 -15.83 -15.67 -1.91
C ALA A 139 -16.67 -16.93 -1.67
N SER A 140 -16.40 -17.62 -0.56
CA SER A 140 -17.26 -18.69 -0.01
C SER A 140 -17.72 -18.26 1.38
N PRO A 141 -18.85 -17.56 1.51
CA PRO A 141 -19.38 -17.12 2.80
C PRO A 141 -19.60 -18.24 3.83
N PRO A 142 -20.13 -19.43 3.48
CA PRO A 142 -20.32 -20.51 4.44
C PRO A 142 -19.02 -20.99 5.10
N ASP A 143 -17.91 -20.93 4.37
CA ASP A 143 -16.59 -21.34 4.85
C ASP A 143 -15.81 -20.17 5.48
N GLY A 144 -16.33 -18.94 5.38
CA GLY A 144 -15.61 -17.72 5.79
C GLY A 144 -14.35 -17.44 4.96
N VAL A 145 -14.31 -17.89 3.70
CA VAL A 145 -13.09 -17.82 2.87
C VAL A 145 -13.23 -16.81 1.74
N LEU A 146 -12.27 -15.90 1.62
CA LEU A 146 -12.03 -15.08 0.44
C LEU A 146 -10.75 -15.53 -0.26
N ARG A 147 -10.83 -15.88 -1.55
CA ARG A 147 -9.67 -16.26 -2.36
C ARG A 147 -9.39 -15.21 -3.41
N LEU A 148 -8.21 -14.61 -3.34
CA LEU A 148 -7.65 -13.71 -4.34
C LEU A 148 -6.55 -14.47 -5.06
N ARG A 149 -6.67 -14.63 -6.39
CA ARG A 149 -5.70 -15.39 -7.19
C ARG A 149 -5.22 -14.57 -8.36
N TYR A 150 -3.94 -14.72 -8.67
CA TYR A 150 -3.33 -14.23 -9.89
C TYR A 150 -2.54 -15.37 -10.52
N GLU A 151 -2.81 -15.61 -11.79
CA GLU A 151 -2.02 -16.53 -12.61
C GLU A 151 -1.14 -15.70 -13.53
N ARG A 152 0.18 -15.81 -13.34
CA ARG A 152 1.13 -15.20 -14.25
C ARG A 152 1.07 -15.93 -15.58
N GLU A 153 0.75 -15.22 -16.66
CA GLU A 153 0.95 -15.74 -18.00
C GLU A 153 2.42 -16.13 -18.15
N ARG A 154 2.70 -17.43 -18.26
CA ARG A 154 4.05 -17.89 -18.58
C ARG A 154 4.36 -17.37 -19.97
N ALA A 155 5.47 -16.62 -20.10
CA ALA A 155 5.99 -16.30 -21.40
C ALA A 155 6.26 -17.62 -22.15
N SER A 156 5.57 -17.85 -23.26
CA SER A 156 5.92 -18.96 -24.15
C SER A 156 7.38 -18.78 -24.56
N PRO A 157 8.25 -19.80 -24.42
CA PRO A 157 9.62 -19.72 -24.91
C PRO A 157 9.57 -19.39 -26.41
N GLY A 158 10.02 -18.19 -26.78
CA GLY A 158 10.09 -17.76 -28.19
C GLY A 158 9.31 -16.49 -28.56
N ARG A 159 8.42 -15.96 -27.71
CA ARG A 159 7.79 -14.66 -27.99
C ARG A 159 8.67 -13.53 -27.46
N ARG A 160 9.53 -12.96 -28.33
CA ARG A 160 10.23 -11.71 -28.02
C ARG A 160 9.19 -10.66 -27.62
N PRO A 161 9.35 -9.95 -26.49
CA PRO A 161 8.49 -8.82 -26.17
C PRO A 161 8.62 -7.79 -27.31
N SER A 162 7.48 -7.41 -27.90
CA SER A 162 7.44 -6.32 -28.86
C SER A 162 7.89 -5.05 -28.13
N PRO A 163 8.84 -4.27 -28.67
CA PRO A 163 9.21 -2.99 -28.05
C PRO A 163 7.95 -2.13 -27.95
N ALA A 164 7.70 -1.59 -26.74
CA ALA A 164 6.61 -0.66 -26.51
C ALA A 164 6.74 0.54 -27.47
N PRO A 165 5.64 1.08 -28.02
CA PRO A 165 5.71 2.22 -28.91
C PRO A 165 6.34 3.41 -28.17
N HIS A 166 7.50 3.85 -28.65
CA HIS A 166 8.13 5.08 -28.19
C HIS A 166 7.15 6.24 -28.41
N ARG A 167 6.70 6.85 -27.31
CA ARG A 167 5.94 8.08 -27.36
C ARG A 167 6.87 9.18 -27.88
N PRO A 168 6.58 9.84 -29.02
CA PRO A 168 7.44 10.90 -29.51
C PRO A 168 7.43 12.06 -28.53
N THR A 169 8.61 12.43 -28.04
CA THR A 169 8.84 13.70 -27.34
C THR A 169 8.59 14.82 -28.34
N SER A 170 7.58 15.64 -28.08
CA SER A 170 7.33 16.86 -28.85
C SER A 170 8.43 17.88 -28.53
N THR A 171 9.49 17.89 -29.32
CA THR A 171 10.44 19.00 -29.37
C THR A 171 9.73 20.18 -30.05
N ARG A 172 9.39 21.19 -29.26
CA ARG A 172 8.86 22.46 -29.75
C ARG A 172 10.00 23.21 -30.45
N ALA A 173 10.00 23.18 -31.79
CA ALA A 173 10.88 23.99 -32.61
C ALA A 173 10.50 25.47 -32.49
N ALA A 174 11.44 26.30 -32.08
CA ALA A 174 11.38 27.74 -32.24
C ALA A 174 11.93 28.10 -33.62
N SER A 175 11.16 28.83 -34.43
CA SER A 175 11.64 29.39 -35.71
C SER A 175 12.47 30.66 -35.48
N PRO A 176 13.44 30.96 -36.36
CA PRO A 176 14.42 32.04 -36.16
C PRO A 176 14.06 33.31 -36.95
N ILE A 177 14.34 34.49 -36.38
CA ILE A 177 14.54 35.73 -37.16
C ILE A 177 15.68 36.56 -36.52
N GLY A 178 16.76 36.75 -37.27
CA GLY A 178 17.46 38.03 -37.42
C GLY A 178 18.46 38.54 -36.35
N SER A 179 19.74 38.20 -36.57
CA SER A 179 21.05 38.88 -36.28
C SER A 179 21.10 40.43 -36.15
N PRO A 180 22.25 41.11 -35.83
CA PRO A 180 23.51 40.69 -35.16
C PRO A 180 23.96 41.63 -33.99
N TYR A 181 24.79 41.14 -33.06
CA TYR A 181 25.83 41.97 -32.45
C TYR A 181 27.09 41.19 -32.01
N ARG A 182 28.17 41.44 -32.77
CA ARG A 182 29.59 41.63 -32.42
C ARG A 182 30.26 40.84 -31.25
N ARG A 183 31.26 40.02 -31.64
CA ARG A 183 32.61 39.74 -31.08
C ARG A 183 32.86 39.92 -29.57
N THR A 184 33.48 38.91 -28.92
CA THR A 184 34.94 38.80 -28.63
C THR A 184 35.28 37.55 -27.79
N GLY A 185 36.47 36.96 -28.01
CA GLY A 185 37.23 36.15 -27.02
C GLY A 185 36.89 34.66 -26.94
N SER A 186 37.66 33.76 -27.56
CA SER A 186 38.82 33.03 -26.98
C SER A 186 38.47 32.13 -25.78
N GLY A 187 38.56 30.82 -25.96
CA GLY A 187 38.55 29.87 -24.84
C GLY A 187 38.21 28.44 -25.26
N SER A 188 39.24 27.67 -25.58
CA SER A 188 39.19 26.21 -25.62
C SER A 188 38.75 25.65 -24.26
N ARG A 189 37.95 24.58 -24.28
CA ARG A 189 38.01 23.51 -23.27
C ARG A 189 37.22 22.28 -23.71
N THR A 190 37.98 21.25 -24.05
CA THR A 190 37.63 19.83 -23.99
C THR A 190 37.31 19.41 -22.56
N CYS A 191 36.30 18.55 -22.37
CA CYS A 191 36.26 17.66 -21.21
C CYS A 191 35.59 16.33 -21.61
N THR A 192 36.33 15.26 -21.33
CA THR A 192 36.01 13.85 -21.55
C THR A 192 35.66 13.21 -20.21
N SER A 193 34.71 12.28 -20.22
CA SER A 193 34.45 11.14 -19.31
C SER A 193 34.45 11.30 -17.78
N ALA A 194 33.39 10.79 -17.14
CA ALA A 194 33.44 9.50 -16.44
C ALA A 194 32.07 8.81 -16.59
#